data_AF-A0A1M6Z161-F1
#
_entry.id   AF-A0A1M6Z161-F1
#
_cell.length_a   1.000
_cell.length_b   1.000
_cell.length_c   1.000
_cell.angle_alpha   90.00
_cell.angle_beta   90.00
_cell.angle_gamma   90.00
#
_symmetry.space_group_name_H-M   'P 1'
#
loop_
_entity.id
_entity.type
_entity.pdbx_description
1 polymer ?
#
loop_
_entity_poly.entity_id
_entity_poly.type
_entity_poly.pdbx_seq_one_letter_code
_entity_poly.pdbx_strand_id
1 'polypeptide(L)'
;MLTASTDEVKDRDVRLDGVEYNPGKLWNEEMRKWHDGFRRYQNPDTQELLADKEKLEQIMRECLQKHHGYITAGMFAYYSRLTLYSARKQLNEWTKGDNPKLLKTPRGKEHIYTEV
;
A
#
# COMPACT_ATOMS: atom_id res chain seq x y z
N MET A 1 19.56 -13.06 -50.30
CA MET A 1 18.46 -12.73 -49.37
C MET A 1 17.72 -14.02 -49.06
N LEU A 2 17.81 -14.49 -47.81
CA LEU A 2 16.99 -15.58 -47.31
C LEU A 2 16.39 -15.10 -45.99
N THR A 3 15.08 -14.90 -46.03
CA THR A 3 14.20 -14.51 -44.93
C THR A 3 14.15 -15.63 -43.91
N ALA A 4 14.77 -15.43 -42.75
CA ALA A 4 14.61 -16.31 -41.60
C ALA A 4 13.19 -16.11 -41.03
N SER A 5 12.36 -17.13 -41.16
CA SER A 5 11.05 -17.25 -40.51
C SER A 5 11.23 -17.24 -39.00
N THR A 6 10.48 -16.37 -38.31
CA THR A 6 10.40 -16.17 -36.86
C THR A 6 9.80 -17.34 -36.07
N ASP A 7 9.73 -18.54 -36.65
CA ASP A 7 9.22 -19.73 -35.98
C ASP A 7 10.40 -20.57 -35.47
N GLU A 8 10.36 -20.86 -34.16
CA GLU A 8 11.29 -21.69 -33.39
C GLU A 8 12.53 -21.01 -32.79
N VAL A 9 12.32 -19.97 -31.99
CA VAL A 9 13.19 -19.79 -30.81
C VAL A 9 12.74 -20.81 -29.76
N LYS A 10 13.59 -21.80 -29.45
CA LYS A 10 13.29 -22.82 -28.43
C LYS A 10 13.92 -22.38 -27.10
N ASP A 11 13.25 -22.64 -25.97
CA ASP A 11 13.67 -22.20 -24.61
C ASP A 11 15.14 -22.49 -24.23
N ARG A 12 15.76 -23.45 -24.91
CA ARG A 12 17.17 -23.86 -24.74
C ARG A 12 18.19 -22.93 -25.40
N ASP A 13 17.74 -21.96 -26.19
CA ASP A 13 18.61 -21.03 -26.94
C ASP A 13 18.96 -19.75 -26.14
N VAL A 14 18.38 -19.55 -24.96
CA VAL A 14 18.73 -18.43 -24.08
C VAL A 14 19.79 -18.90 -23.07
N ARG A 15 21.07 -18.83 -23.46
CA ARG A 15 22.20 -19.04 -22.54
C ARG A 15 22.77 -17.71 -22.09
N LEU A 16 22.59 -17.39 -20.82
CA LEU A 16 23.27 -16.32 -20.09
C LEU A 16 24.20 -16.98 -19.06
N ASP A 17 25.51 -16.88 -19.28
CA ASP A 17 26.60 -17.20 -18.32
C ASP A 17 26.47 -18.47 -17.46
N GLY A 18 26.25 -19.63 -18.10
CA GLY A 18 26.52 -20.93 -17.46
C GLY A 18 25.59 -21.34 -16.33
N VAL A 19 24.46 -20.64 -16.13
CA VAL A 19 23.39 -21.08 -15.24
C VAL A 19 22.27 -21.64 -16.11
N GLU A 20 22.17 -22.97 -16.20
CA GLU A 20 21.03 -23.63 -16.85
C GLU A 20 19.76 -23.30 -16.07
N TYR A 21 18.95 -22.40 -16.64
CA TYR A 21 17.67 -22.06 -16.08
C TYR A 21 16.69 -23.21 -16.37
N ASN A 22 16.39 -24.00 -15.35
CA ASN A 22 15.40 -25.07 -15.44
C ASN A 22 14.05 -24.48 -14.98
N PRO A 23 13.10 -24.15 -15.89
CA PRO A 23 11.80 -23.62 -15.51
C PRO A 23 10.92 -24.76 -14.98
N GLY A 24 11.34 -25.37 -13.88
CA GLY A 24 10.53 -26.32 -13.13
C GLY A 24 9.33 -25.63 -12.50
N LYS A 25 8.45 -26.41 -11.85
CA LYS A 25 7.34 -25.90 -11.03
C LYS A 25 7.77 -24.79 -10.06
N LEU A 26 9.02 -24.85 -9.58
CA LEU A 26 9.64 -23.82 -8.74
C LEU A 26 9.79 -22.46 -9.42
N TRP A 27 10.08 -22.37 -10.72
CA TRP A 27 10.09 -21.08 -11.42
C TRP A 27 8.68 -20.53 -11.60
N ASN A 28 7.72 -21.38 -11.92
CA ASN A 28 6.33 -20.93 -12.01
C ASN A 28 5.78 -20.52 -10.64
N GLU A 29 6.22 -21.17 -9.56
CA GLU A 29 5.93 -20.75 -8.18
C GLU A 29 6.66 -19.48 -7.79
N GLU A 30 7.93 -19.31 -8.14
CA GLU A 30 8.70 -18.07 -7.87
C GLU A 30 8.17 -16.91 -8.72
N MET A 31 7.86 -17.11 -10.00
CA MET A 31 7.18 -16.13 -10.84
C MET A 31 5.76 -15.85 -10.36
N ARG A 32 5.03 -16.85 -9.82
CA ARG A 32 3.78 -16.60 -9.09
C ARG A 32 4.01 -15.75 -7.87
N LYS A 33 5.02 -16.04 -7.04
CA LYS A 33 5.39 -15.24 -5.86
C LYS A 33 5.91 -13.86 -6.23
N TRP A 34 6.50 -13.69 -7.40
CA TRP A 34 7.01 -12.42 -7.88
C TRP A 34 5.87 -11.57 -8.46
N HIS A 35 4.96 -12.18 -9.21
CA HIS A 35 3.71 -11.54 -9.66
C HIS A 35 2.71 -11.32 -8.50
N ASP A 36 2.64 -12.19 -7.50
CA ASP A 36 1.92 -12.01 -6.21
C ASP A 36 2.65 -11.03 -5.28
N GLY A 37 3.98 -10.93 -5.40
CA GLY A 37 4.81 -10.00 -4.63
C GLY A 37 4.67 -8.57 -5.15
N PHE A 38 4.50 -8.40 -6.46
CA PHE A 38 4.16 -7.12 -7.10
C PHE A 38 2.65 -6.81 -7.04
N ARG A 39 1.80 -7.84 -7.05
CA ARG A 39 0.38 -7.71 -6.70
C ARG A 39 0.17 -8.22 -5.29
N ARG A 40 0.72 -7.51 -4.31
CA ARG A 40 0.10 -7.52 -2.99
C ARG A 40 -1.34 -7.06 -3.21
N TYR A 41 -2.25 -8.02 -3.31
CA TYR A 41 -3.69 -7.83 -3.24
C TYR A 41 -4.10 -7.12 -1.93
N GLN A 42 -3.15 -7.01 -1.00
CA GLN A 42 -3.14 -6.22 0.21
C GLN A 42 -1.94 -5.25 0.28
N ASN A 43 -1.49 -4.62 -0.82
CA ASN A 43 -0.48 -3.57 -0.70
C ASN A 43 -1.18 -2.35 -0.11
N PRO A 44 -0.80 -1.90 1.09
CA PRO A 44 -1.41 -0.74 1.68
C PRO A 44 -1.07 0.53 0.89
N ASP A 45 0.06 0.52 0.19
CA ASP A 45 0.52 1.61 -0.67
C ASP A 45 -0.34 1.76 -1.94
N THR A 46 -0.96 0.69 -2.47
CA THR A 46 -1.94 0.81 -3.57
C THR A 46 -3.35 1.11 -3.07
N GLN A 47 -3.71 0.79 -1.83
CA GLN A 47 -4.96 1.28 -1.23
C GLN A 47 -4.91 2.79 -0.94
N GLU A 48 -3.73 3.34 -0.65
CA GLU A 48 -3.50 4.78 -0.47
C GLU A 48 -3.88 5.60 -1.73
N LEU A 49 -3.77 4.99 -2.92
CA LEU A 49 -4.07 5.64 -4.22
C LEU A 49 -5.56 5.65 -4.60
N LEU A 50 -6.42 4.88 -3.91
CA LEU A 50 -7.84 4.68 -4.28
C LEU A 50 -8.84 5.01 -3.16
N ALA A 51 -8.36 5.45 -1.99
CA ALA A 51 -9.26 5.75 -0.88
C ALA A 51 -10.01 7.06 -1.13
N ASP A 52 -11.34 6.94 -1.26
CA ASP A 52 -12.27 8.05 -1.33
C ASP A 52 -12.08 8.99 -0.13
N LYS A 53 -11.71 10.25 -0.41
CA LYS A 53 -11.41 11.26 0.61
C LYS A 53 -12.62 11.55 1.50
N GLU A 54 -13.82 11.56 0.94
CA GLU A 54 -15.06 11.81 1.70
C GLU A 54 -15.32 10.66 2.68
N LYS A 55 -15.13 9.43 2.22
CA LYS A 55 -15.24 8.23 3.06
C LYS A 55 -14.22 8.22 4.20
N LEU A 56 -12.97 8.60 3.93
CA LEU A 56 -11.94 8.69 4.97
C LEU A 56 -12.27 9.75 6.02
N GLU A 57 -12.81 10.89 5.60
CA GLU A 57 -13.25 11.94 6.50
C GLU A 57 -14.45 11.52 7.35
N GLN A 58 -15.42 10.81 6.75
CA GLN A 58 -16.53 10.23 7.49
C GLN A 58 -16.01 9.26 8.58
N ILE A 59 -15.09 8.36 8.22
CA ILE A 59 -14.48 7.42 9.18
C ILE A 59 -13.76 8.19 10.30
N MET A 60 -13.04 9.26 9.97
CA MET A 60 -12.38 10.12 10.97
C MET A 60 -13.41 10.70 11.95
N ARG A 61 -14.51 11.29 11.46
CA ARG A 61 -15.58 11.85 12.32
C ARG A 61 -16.22 10.77 13.21
N GLU A 62 -16.52 9.60 12.64
CA GLU A 62 -17.06 8.48 13.41
C GLU A 62 -16.10 7.99 14.51
N CYS A 63 -14.80 7.97 14.22
CA CYS A 63 -13.79 7.62 15.22
C CYS A 63 -13.75 8.64 16.35
N LEU A 64 -13.77 9.94 16.04
CA LEU A 64 -13.80 11.00 17.05
C LEU A 64 -15.04 10.88 17.95
N GLN A 65 -16.21 10.63 17.37
CA GLN A 65 -17.44 10.42 18.14
C GLN A 65 -17.36 9.19 19.05
N LYS A 66 -16.83 8.06 18.55
CA LYS A 66 -16.71 6.80 19.31
C LYS A 66 -15.68 6.88 20.44
N HIS A 67 -14.63 7.68 20.28
CA HIS A 67 -13.47 7.72 21.19
C HIS A 67 -13.37 9.05 21.97
N HIS A 68 -14.51 9.67 22.28
CA HIS A 68 -14.56 10.88 23.13
C HIS A 68 -13.74 12.07 22.61
N GLY A 69 -13.77 12.31 21.30
CA GLY A 69 -13.21 13.51 20.68
C GLY A 69 -11.73 13.39 20.30
N TYR A 70 -11.13 12.20 20.40
CA TYR A 70 -9.75 11.99 19.98
C TYR A 70 -9.56 10.73 19.14
N ILE A 71 -8.52 10.72 18.31
CA ILE A 71 -8.14 9.58 17.49
C ILE A 71 -6.62 9.42 17.46
N THR A 72 -6.14 8.18 17.43
CA THR A 72 -4.72 7.88 17.19
C THR A 72 -4.53 7.27 15.79
N ALA A 73 -3.29 7.27 15.29
CA ALA A 73 -2.98 6.62 14.01
C ALA A 73 -3.35 5.13 13.99
N GLY A 74 -3.21 4.43 15.13
CA GLY A 74 -3.61 3.02 15.27
C GLY A 74 -5.12 2.84 15.18
N MET A 75 -5.89 3.68 15.87
CA MET A 75 -7.36 3.66 15.80
C MET A 75 -7.81 3.91 14.36
N PHE A 76 -7.30 4.96 13.72
CA PHE A 76 -7.70 5.30 12.35
C PHE A 76 -7.34 4.20 11.35
N ALA A 77 -6.14 3.60 11.46
CA ALA A 77 -5.73 2.48 10.62
C ALA A 77 -6.69 1.29 10.74
N TYR A 78 -7.13 0.97 11.96
CA TYR A 78 -8.08 -0.12 12.20
C TYR A 78 -9.43 0.10 11.49
N TYR A 79 -10.02 1.29 11.60
CA TYR A 79 -11.32 1.57 11.00
C TYR A 79 -11.26 1.82 9.48
N SER A 80 -10.20 2.48 9.01
CA SER A 80 -10.00 2.80 7.58
C SER A 80 -9.43 1.63 6.77
N ARG A 81 -8.91 0.59 7.44
CA ARG A 81 -8.16 -0.53 6.85
C ARG A 81 -6.87 -0.11 6.12
N LEU A 82 -6.41 1.12 6.34
CA LEU A 82 -5.12 1.59 5.85
C LEU A 82 -3.98 0.99 6.67
N THR A 83 -2.75 1.02 6.14
CA THR A 83 -1.59 0.81 7.03
C THR A 83 -1.51 1.90 8.08
N LEU A 84 -0.81 1.58 9.17
CA LEU A 84 -0.39 2.58 10.15
C LEU A 84 0.40 3.74 9.51
N TYR A 85 1.23 3.47 8.51
CA TYR A 85 1.98 4.51 7.79
C TYR A 85 1.02 5.45 7.06
N SER A 86 0.14 4.91 6.21
CA SER A 86 -0.84 5.68 5.45
C SER A 86 -1.84 6.42 6.33
N ALA A 87 -2.34 5.76 7.39
CA ALA A 87 -3.21 6.39 8.38
C ALA A 87 -2.52 7.59 9.04
N ARG A 88 -1.25 7.44 9.45
CA ARG A 88 -0.48 8.55 10.04
C ARG A 88 -0.23 9.67 9.05
N LYS A 89 0.09 9.33 7.79
CA LYS A 89 0.28 10.30 6.71
C LYS A 89 -1.01 11.11 6.49
N GLN A 90 -2.15 10.43 6.34
CA GLN A 90 -3.46 11.06 6.15
C GLN A 90 -3.86 11.97 7.32
N LEU A 91 -3.72 11.49 8.56
CA LEU A 91 -4.02 12.31 9.74
C LEU A 91 -3.10 13.54 9.83
N ASN A 92 -1.83 13.42 9.45
CA ASN A 92 -0.93 14.57 9.40
C ASN A 92 -1.32 15.56 8.28
N GLU A 93 -1.83 15.11 7.14
CA GLU A 93 -2.32 16.02 6.09
C GLU A 93 -3.49 16.88 6.60
N TRP A 94 -4.40 16.31 7.40
CA TRP A 94 -5.49 17.06 8.01
C TRP A 94 -5.08 18.02 9.15
N THR A 95 -3.80 18.02 9.53
CA THR A 95 -3.24 18.98 10.50
C THR A 95 -2.53 20.15 9.83
N LYS A 96 -2.45 20.15 8.49
CA LYS A 96 -1.76 21.17 7.69
C LYS A 96 -2.77 22.09 6.98
N GLY A 97 -2.25 23.20 6.43
CA GLY A 97 -3.02 24.17 5.67
C GLY A 97 -3.57 25.31 6.53
N ASP A 98 -4.24 26.26 5.88
CA ASP A 98 -4.78 27.46 6.54
C ASP A 98 -6.03 27.16 7.40
N ASN A 99 -6.69 26.03 7.12
CA ASN A 99 -7.87 25.55 7.84
C ASN A 99 -7.67 24.06 8.19
N PRO A 100 -6.83 23.74 9.21
CA PRO A 100 -6.62 22.37 9.63
C PRO A 100 -7.93 21.78 10.16
N LYS A 101 -8.17 20.49 9.90
CA LYS A 101 -9.32 19.76 10.45
C LYS A 101 -9.01 19.13 11.80
N LEU A 102 -7.73 18.87 12.07
CA LEU A 102 -7.25 18.20 13.27
C LEU A 102 -6.10 18.97 13.92
N LEU A 103 -6.08 18.99 15.25
CA LEU A 103 -4.93 19.35 16.07
C LEU A 103 -4.16 18.09 16.44
N LYS A 104 -2.83 18.14 16.34
CA LYS A 104 -1.95 17.04 16.71
C LYS A 104 -1.23 17.34 18.02
N THR A 105 -1.44 16.50 19.03
CA THR A 105 -0.82 16.64 20.34
C THR A 105 0.02 15.39 20.66
N PRO A 106 1.31 15.54 21.05
CA PRO A 106 2.12 14.41 21.48
C PRO A 106 1.64 13.88 22.85
N ARG A 107 1.55 12.56 22.99
CA ARG A 107 1.27 11.87 24.25
C ARG A 107 2.22 10.68 24.41
N GLY A 108 3.35 10.92 25.08
CA GLY A 108 4.40 9.91 25.23
C GLY A 108 5.01 9.52 23.88
N LYS A 109 4.93 8.24 23.52
CA LYS A 109 5.42 7.71 22.24
C LYS A 109 4.40 7.83 21.09
N GLU A 110 3.18 8.25 21.38
CA GLU A 110 2.09 8.34 20.42
C GLU A 110 1.68 9.80 20.16
N HIS A 111 0.94 10.00 19.08
CA HIS A 111 0.27 11.27 18.80
C HIS A 111 -1.23 11.06 18.84
N ILE A 112 -1.90 12.02 19.47
CA ILE A 112 -3.35 12.11 19.49
C ILE A 112 -3.76 13.24 18.54
N TYR A 113 -4.84 13.00 17.81
CA TYR A 113 -5.46 13.96 16.91
C TYR A 113 -6.87 14.28 17.44
N THR A 114 -7.22 15.56 17.54
CA THR A 114 -8.54 16.04 17.98
C THR A 114 -9.11 17.00 16.93
N GLU A 115 -10.43 17.11 16.80
CA GLU A 115 -11.04 18.11 15.91
C GLU A 115 -10.70 19.54 16.39
N VAL A 116 -10.52 20.46 15.44
CA VAL A 116 -10.28 21.89 15.69
C VAL A 116 -11.57 22.58 16.08
#